data_AF-A0A956HRN3-F1
#
_entry.id   AF-A0A956HRN3-F1
#
_cell.length_a   1.000
_cell.length_b   1.000
_cell.length_c   1.000
_cell.angle_alpha   90.00
_cell.angle_beta   90.00
_cell.angle_gamma   90.00
#
_symmetry.space_group_name_H-M   'P 1'
#
loop_
_entity.id
_entity.type
_entity.pdbx_description
1 polymer ?
#
loop_
_entity_poly.entity_id
_entity_poly.type
_entity_poly.pdbx_seq_one_letter_code
_entity_poly.pdbx_strand_id
1 'polypeptide(L)'
;SRRSVGQRQRQATQAVEHLANIGLNAVQQKDKNIASSATNALSNYAIYYGDSKAGMVQSWHAIPDWNRQSPDFVSLSDEAIEDLRGRGTWLEWKILRQYQMLYGEGLERMKDLCYLIAINTRRLGEAAARHGDLPALDLAIKFFNTYLRATINGNDIRTCYNILHQYRQLGEFVIEHTDTDPNDLILDQPVSMTSTLTVSVGAPAGDLSELERRGLEIARYMRYYSGIAFGRGMVFITEVIAHDVGSLCAKAFHTDT
;
A
#
# COMPACT_ATOMS: atom_id res chain seq x y z
N SER A 1 -8.09 15.16 -25.00
CA SER A 1 -8.86 14.19 -25.83
C SER A 1 -8.56 12.77 -25.37
N ARG A 2 -9.37 11.75 -25.66
CA ARG A 2 -9.07 10.34 -25.25
C ARG A 2 -7.68 9.87 -25.74
N ARG A 3 -7.23 10.32 -26.93
CA ARG A 3 -5.87 10.07 -27.44
C ARG A 3 -4.76 10.62 -26.54
N SER A 4 -4.94 11.80 -25.95
CA SER A 4 -3.93 12.38 -25.05
C SER A 4 -3.86 11.64 -23.71
N VAL A 5 -4.98 11.09 -23.21
CA VAL A 5 -5.01 10.29 -21.98
C VAL A 5 -4.27 8.97 -22.17
N GLY A 6 -4.56 8.25 -23.26
CA GLY A 6 -3.87 6.98 -23.55
C GLY A 6 -2.35 7.14 -23.72
N GLN A 7 -1.89 8.26 -24.30
CA GLN A 7 -0.45 8.55 -24.39
C GLN A 7 0.17 8.79 -23.00
N ARG A 8 -0.50 9.55 -22.13
CA ARG A 8 -0.03 9.77 -20.76
C ARG A 8 -0.02 8.50 -19.92
N GLN A 9 -1.02 7.62 -20.07
CA GLN A 9 -1.02 6.31 -19.41
C GLN A 9 0.18 5.46 -19.84
N ARG A 10 0.51 5.45 -21.14
CA ARG A 10 1.70 4.74 -21.63
C ARG A 10 2.99 5.33 -21.06
N GLN A 11 3.11 6.66 -21.03
CA GLN A 11 4.27 7.32 -20.44
C GLN A 11 4.43 7.00 -18.95
N ALA A 12 3.33 7.02 -18.20
CA ALA A 12 3.31 6.62 -16.79
C ALA A 12 3.75 5.16 -16.60
N THR A 13 3.17 4.23 -17.37
CA THR A 13 3.55 2.82 -17.37
C THR A 13 5.04 2.64 -17.68
N GLN A 14 5.55 3.29 -18.72
CA GLN A 14 6.95 3.20 -19.13
C GLN A 14 7.89 3.77 -18.06
N ALA A 15 7.53 4.87 -17.40
CA ALA A 15 8.34 5.44 -16.33
C ALA A 15 8.46 4.48 -15.14
N VAL A 16 7.33 3.88 -14.72
CA VAL A 16 7.29 2.88 -13.64
C VAL A 16 8.14 1.65 -14.00
N GLU A 17 7.95 1.09 -15.20
CA GLU A 17 8.71 -0.08 -15.67
C GLU A 17 10.20 0.22 -15.80
N HIS A 18 10.57 1.41 -16.28
CA HIS A 18 11.97 1.82 -16.41
C HIS A 18 12.67 1.90 -15.04
N LEU A 19 12.04 2.53 -14.05
CA LEU A 19 12.58 2.60 -12.69
C LEU A 19 12.70 1.20 -12.06
N ALA A 20 11.69 0.34 -12.24
CA ALA A 20 11.73 -1.03 -11.74
C ALA A 20 12.87 -1.85 -12.39
N ASN A 21 13.07 -1.70 -13.70
CA ASN A 21 14.14 -2.38 -14.44
C ASN A 21 15.54 -1.91 -13.99
N ILE A 22 15.72 -0.61 -13.73
CA ILE A 22 16.98 -0.11 -13.13
C ILE A 22 17.22 -0.77 -11.79
N GLY A 23 16.20 -0.81 -10.92
CA GLY A 23 16.28 -1.46 -9.62
C GLY A 23 16.65 -2.94 -9.72
N LEU A 24 16.00 -3.67 -10.63
CA LEU A 24 16.22 -5.10 -10.84
C LEU A 24 17.65 -5.39 -11.32
N ASN A 25 18.11 -4.66 -12.34
CA ASN A 25 19.48 -4.79 -12.85
C ASN A 25 20.51 -4.46 -11.78
N ALA A 26 20.27 -3.44 -10.95
CA ALA A 26 21.15 -3.08 -9.85
C ALA A 26 21.21 -4.17 -8.77
N VAL A 27 20.09 -4.83 -8.44
CA VAL A 27 20.08 -5.99 -7.54
C VAL A 27 20.93 -7.13 -8.09
N GLN A 28 20.78 -7.44 -9.38
CA GLN A 28 21.56 -8.49 -10.06
C GLN A 28 23.06 -8.18 -10.06
N GLN A 29 23.42 -6.90 -10.22
CA GLN A 29 24.81 -6.41 -10.17
C GLN A 29 25.31 -6.18 -8.74
N LYS A 30 24.47 -6.41 -7.72
CA LYS A 30 24.75 -6.14 -6.30
C LYS A 30 25.07 -4.68 -5.98
N ASP A 31 24.58 -3.75 -6.81
CA ASP A 31 24.68 -2.31 -6.56
C ASP A 31 23.52 -1.85 -5.66
N LYS A 32 23.76 -1.85 -4.36
CA LYS A 32 22.77 -1.44 -3.35
C LYS A 32 22.35 0.03 -3.51
N ASN A 33 23.25 0.91 -3.94
CA ASN A 33 22.97 2.35 -4.02
C ASN A 33 22.01 2.66 -5.16
N ILE A 34 22.25 2.07 -6.34
CA ILE A 34 21.35 2.22 -7.49
C ILE A 34 20.01 1.54 -7.22
N ALA A 35 20.02 0.31 -6.65
CA ALA A 35 18.78 -0.40 -6.31
C ALA A 35 17.91 0.41 -5.33
N SER A 36 18.53 0.98 -4.29
CA SER A 36 17.83 1.83 -3.32
C SER A 36 17.30 3.12 -3.95
N SER A 37 18.10 3.75 -4.81
CA SER A 37 17.71 5.00 -5.49
C SER A 37 16.52 4.79 -6.42
N ALA A 38 16.53 3.72 -7.23
CA ALA A 38 15.42 3.37 -8.10
C ALA A 38 14.14 3.03 -7.31
N THR A 39 14.29 2.30 -6.20
CA THR A 39 13.17 1.94 -5.31
C THR A 39 12.55 3.18 -4.65
N ASN A 40 13.36 4.15 -4.24
CA ASN A 40 12.89 5.44 -3.71
C ASN A 40 12.24 6.32 -4.78
N ALA A 41 12.77 6.33 -6.00
CA ALA A 41 12.16 7.06 -7.10
C ALA A 41 10.75 6.54 -7.42
N LEU A 42 10.53 5.21 -7.38
CA LEU A 42 9.20 4.61 -7.50
C LEU A 42 8.25 5.07 -6.37
N SER A 43 8.75 5.18 -5.14
CA SER A 43 7.95 5.64 -3.99
C SER A 43 7.51 7.08 -4.18
N ASN A 44 8.47 7.95 -4.52
CA ASN A 44 8.19 9.36 -4.76
C ASN A 44 7.20 9.52 -5.91
N TYR A 45 7.35 8.76 -7.00
CA TYR A 45 6.41 8.76 -8.12
C TYR A 45 4.99 8.37 -7.65
N ALA A 46 4.85 7.33 -6.82
CA ALA A 46 3.56 6.90 -6.31
C ALA A 46 2.87 7.95 -5.42
N ILE A 47 3.64 8.58 -4.53
CA ILE A 47 3.15 9.62 -3.62
C ILE A 47 2.70 10.84 -4.42
N TYR A 48 3.53 11.36 -5.32
CA TYR A 48 3.17 12.50 -6.18
C TYR A 48 1.96 12.20 -7.09
N TYR A 49 1.82 10.95 -7.53
CA TYR A 49 0.63 10.54 -8.25
C TYR A 49 -0.62 10.60 -7.36
N GLY A 50 -0.53 10.09 -6.12
CA GLY A 50 -1.61 10.17 -5.13
C GLY A 50 -2.10 11.60 -4.90
N ASP A 51 -1.18 12.56 -4.74
CA ASP A 51 -1.48 13.97 -4.53
C ASP A 51 -2.31 14.60 -5.67
N SER A 52 -2.17 14.08 -6.89
CA SER A 52 -2.83 14.62 -8.09
C SER A 52 -4.00 13.76 -8.59
N LYS A 53 -4.18 12.56 -8.03
CA LYS A 53 -5.13 11.54 -8.51
C LYS A 53 -6.57 12.03 -8.52
N ALA A 54 -7.01 12.71 -7.45
CA ALA A 54 -8.39 13.19 -7.31
C ALA A 54 -8.79 14.20 -8.42
N GLY A 55 -7.82 14.92 -8.98
CA GLY A 55 -8.04 15.86 -10.08
C GLY A 55 -8.00 15.23 -11.49
N MET A 56 -7.78 13.92 -11.59
CA MET A 56 -7.66 13.25 -12.89
C MET A 56 -9.02 13.07 -13.58
N VAL A 57 -9.01 13.16 -14.91
CA VAL A 57 -10.19 12.85 -15.72
C VAL A 57 -10.57 11.38 -15.57
N GLN A 58 -11.87 11.06 -15.48
CA GLN A 58 -12.36 9.68 -15.29
C GLN A 58 -11.74 8.64 -16.25
N SER A 59 -11.52 9.03 -17.51
CA SER A 59 -10.86 8.14 -18.50
C SER A 59 -9.43 7.72 -18.15
N TRP A 60 -8.77 8.40 -17.22
CA TRP A 60 -7.45 8.03 -16.70
C TRP A 60 -7.48 6.73 -15.89
N HIS A 61 -8.59 6.45 -15.22
CA HIS A 61 -8.77 5.27 -14.38
C HIS A 61 -9.16 4.01 -15.18
N ALA A 62 -9.44 4.17 -16.48
CA ALA A 62 -9.65 3.04 -17.38
C ALA A 62 -8.35 2.25 -17.56
N ILE A 63 -8.46 0.91 -17.53
CA ILE A 63 -7.35 0.00 -17.82
C ILE A 63 -7.50 -0.46 -19.28
N PRO A 64 -6.69 0.06 -20.22
CA PRO A 64 -6.78 -0.31 -21.63
C PRO A 64 -6.25 -1.73 -21.89
N ASP A 65 -6.71 -2.38 -22.97
CA ASP A 65 -6.38 -3.78 -23.28
C ASP A 65 -4.89 -4.08 -23.32
N TRP A 66 -4.09 -3.17 -23.89
CA TRP A 66 -2.63 -3.33 -23.93
C TRP A 66 -2.00 -3.40 -22.52
N ASN A 67 -2.57 -2.70 -21.54
CA ASN A 67 -2.09 -2.73 -20.16
C ASN A 67 -2.65 -3.95 -19.42
N ARG A 68 -3.90 -4.34 -19.72
CA ARG A 68 -4.54 -5.57 -19.20
C ARG A 68 -3.75 -6.83 -19.56
N GLN A 69 -3.12 -6.85 -20.74
CA GLN A 69 -2.27 -7.96 -21.20
C GLN A 69 -0.86 -7.97 -20.55
N SER A 70 -0.49 -6.94 -19.79
CA SER A 70 0.82 -6.88 -19.15
C SER A 70 0.93 -7.84 -17.94
N PRO A 71 2.14 -8.24 -17.52
CA PRO A 71 2.34 -9.16 -16.39
C PRO A 71 1.73 -8.70 -15.06
N ASP A 72 1.48 -7.39 -14.92
CA ASP A 72 0.88 -6.82 -13.72
C ASP A 72 -0.63 -7.08 -13.62
N PHE A 73 -1.31 -7.36 -14.74
CA PHE A 73 -2.77 -7.45 -14.81
C PHE A 73 -3.28 -8.76 -15.44
N VAL A 74 -2.49 -9.44 -16.26
CA VAL A 74 -2.94 -10.60 -17.07
C VAL A 74 -3.49 -11.77 -16.24
N SER A 75 -3.07 -11.89 -14.98
CA SER A 75 -3.53 -12.94 -14.06
C SER A 75 -4.76 -12.54 -13.23
N LEU A 76 -5.26 -11.32 -13.36
CA LEU A 76 -6.43 -10.84 -12.64
C LEU A 76 -7.72 -11.27 -13.34
N SER A 77 -8.72 -11.64 -12.54
CA SER A 77 -10.07 -11.87 -13.04
C SER A 77 -10.72 -10.56 -13.49
N ASP A 78 -11.78 -10.67 -14.27
CA ASP A 78 -12.54 -9.52 -14.79
C ASP A 78 -13.12 -8.68 -13.65
N GLU A 79 -13.57 -9.32 -12.57
CA GLU A 79 -14.08 -8.65 -11.36
C GLU A 79 -12.97 -7.85 -10.67
N ALA A 80 -11.75 -8.40 -10.58
CA ALA A 80 -10.62 -7.68 -10.00
C ALA A 80 -10.16 -6.50 -10.86
N ILE A 81 -10.24 -6.62 -12.19
CA ILE A 81 -9.98 -5.52 -13.11
C ILE A 81 -11.02 -4.42 -12.96
N GLU A 82 -12.30 -4.78 -12.83
CA GLU A 82 -13.37 -3.80 -12.64
C GLU A 82 -13.28 -3.12 -11.27
N ASP A 83 -12.89 -3.85 -10.22
CA ASP A 83 -12.63 -3.27 -8.90
C ASP A 83 -11.49 -2.24 -8.93
N LEU A 84 -10.36 -2.56 -9.58
CA LEU A 84 -9.25 -1.60 -9.76
C LEU A 84 -9.67 -0.37 -10.56
N ARG A 85 -10.52 -0.56 -11.58
CA ARG A 85 -11.06 0.54 -12.40
C ARG A 85 -12.00 1.42 -11.59
N GLY A 86 -12.97 0.83 -10.90
CA GLY A 86 -13.97 1.53 -10.11
C GLY A 86 -13.35 2.31 -8.94
N ARG A 87 -12.29 1.77 -8.33
CA ARG A 87 -11.52 2.44 -7.28
C ARG A 87 -10.46 3.41 -7.79
N GLY A 88 -10.19 3.39 -9.10
CA GLY A 88 -9.19 4.23 -9.72
C GLY A 88 -7.73 3.95 -9.33
N THR A 89 -7.42 2.75 -8.86
CA THR A 89 -6.13 2.38 -8.23
C THR A 89 -5.18 1.58 -9.15
N TRP A 90 -5.36 1.66 -10.47
CA TRP A 90 -4.59 0.82 -11.41
C TRP A 90 -3.08 1.12 -11.39
N LEU A 91 -2.68 2.37 -11.16
CA LEU A 91 -1.27 2.77 -11.22
C LEU A 91 -0.54 2.42 -9.93
N GLU A 92 -1.19 2.59 -8.77
CA GLU A 92 -0.73 2.15 -7.46
C GLU A 92 -0.58 0.62 -7.45
N TRP A 93 -1.56 -0.09 -8.01
CA TRP A 93 -1.46 -1.53 -8.22
C TRP A 93 -0.20 -1.90 -9.03
N LYS A 94 0.01 -1.23 -10.17
CA LYS A 94 1.18 -1.48 -11.01
C LYS A 94 2.49 -1.22 -10.25
N ILE A 95 2.61 -0.11 -9.54
CA ILE A 95 3.81 0.23 -8.77
C ILE A 95 4.06 -0.81 -7.67
N LEU A 96 3.03 -1.19 -6.92
CA LEU A 96 3.15 -2.19 -5.86
C LEU A 96 3.48 -3.59 -6.41
N ARG A 97 3.03 -3.92 -7.63
CA ARG A 97 3.47 -5.13 -8.36
C ARG A 97 4.95 -5.08 -8.72
N GLN A 98 5.48 -3.93 -9.13
CA GLN A 98 6.92 -3.76 -9.33
C GLN A 98 7.70 -3.94 -8.03
N TYR A 99 7.19 -3.41 -6.91
CA TYR A 99 7.76 -3.67 -5.60
C TYR A 99 7.70 -5.14 -5.21
N GLN A 100 6.62 -5.86 -5.50
CA GLN A 100 6.55 -7.30 -5.24
C GLN A 100 7.62 -8.07 -6.03
N MET A 101 7.86 -7.71 -7.29
CA MET A 101 8.93 -8.32 -8.09
C MET A 101 10.31 -8.03 -7.46
N LEU A 102 10.63 -6.76 -7.19
CA LEU A 102 11.90 -6.36 -6.57
C LEU A 102 12.08 -6.98 -5.18
N TYR A 103 10.99 -7.16 -4.43
CA TYR A 103 11.01 -7.78 -3.11
C TYR A 103 11.41 -9.25 -3.20
N GLY A 104 10.89 -10.00 -4.18
CA GLY A 104 11.27 -11.39 -4.40
C GLY A 104 12.77 -11.54 -4.67
N GLU A 105 13.30 -10.72 -5.58
CA GLU A 105 14.73 -10.70 -5.91
C GLU A 105 15.60 -10.23 -4.73
N GLY A 106 15.11 -9.23 -3.99
CA GLY A 106 15.74 -8.73 -2.77
C GLY A 106 15.82 -9.78 -1.67
N LEU A 107 14.80 -10.63 -1.52
CA LEU A 107 14.76 -11.64 -0.47
C LEU A 107 15.90 -12.67 -0.64
N GLU A 108 16.24 -13.00 -1.88
CA GLU A 108 17.32 -13.92 -2.20
C GLU A 108 18.71 -13.25 -2.18
N ARG A 109 18.82 -12.01 -2.66
CA ARG A 109 20.12 -11.40 -3.00
C ARG A 109 20.50 -10.17 -2.19
N MET A 110 19.53 -9.43 -1.67
CA MET A 110 19.73 -8.09 -1.08
C MET A 110 18.64 -7.74 -0.05
N LYS A 111 18.63 -8.42 1.11
CA LYS A 111 17.57 -8.29 2.13
C LYS A 111 17.31 -6.86 2.62
N ASP A 112 18.33 -5.99 2.62
CA ASP A 112 18.16 -4.58 2.97
C ASP A 112 17.18 -3.85 2.03
N LEU A 113 17.07 -4.30 0.77
CA LEU A 113 16.10 -3.76 -0.18
C LEU A 113 14.67 -4.11 0.22
N CYS A 114 14.43 -5.31 0.76
CA CYS A 114 13.12 -5.71 1.28
C CYS A 114 12.64 -4.76 2.38
N TYR A 115 13.56 -4.34 3.27
CA TYR A 115 13.25 -3.37 4.30
C TYR A 115 12.90 -2.00 3.71
N LEU A 116 13.66 -1.53 2.71
CA LEU A 116 13.38 -0.28 2.02
C LEU A 116 12.02 -0.29 1.29
N ILE A 117 11.68 -1.41 0.63
CA ILE A 117 10.38 -1.60 -0.01
C ILE A 117 9.25 -1.51 1.02
N ALA A 118 9.43 -2.09 2.21
CA ALA A 118 8.45 -1.99 3.29
C ALA A 118 8.28 -0.56 3.80
N ILE A 119 9.38 0.18 3.99
CA ILE A 119 9.34 1.60 4.34
C ILE A 119 8.56 2.40 3.29
N ASN A 120 8.87 2.19 2.01
CA ASN A 120 8.23 2.93 0.92
C ASN A 120 6.75 2.55 0.74
N THR A 121 6.39 1.29 1.00
CA THR A 121 4.99 0.84 1.00
C THR A 121 4.22 1.47 2.15
N ARG A 122 4.82 1.57 3.35
CA ARG A 122 4.24 2.34 4.47
C ARG A 122 4.03 3.80 4.08
N ARG A 123 5.05 4.46 3.53
CA ARG A 123 4.95 5.88 3.12
C ARG A 123 3.83 6.12 2.11
N LEU A 124 3.66 5.20 1.16
CA LEU A 124 2.52 5.24 0.22
C LEU A 124 1.19 5.09 0.97
N GLY A 125 1.07 4.11 1.86
CA GLY A 125 -0.14 3.90 2.67
C GLY A 125 -0.49 5.08 3.57
N GLU A 126 0.50 5.67 4.25
CA GLU A 126 0.33 6.88 5.07
C GLU A 126 -0.11 8.08 4.21
N ALA A 127 0.49 8.28 3.03
CA ALA A 127 0.06 9.33 2.11
C ALA A 127 -1.39 9.10 1.65
N ALA A 128 -1.73 7.89 1.24
CA ALA A 128 -3.09 7.54 0.85
C ALA A 128 -4.11 7.78 1.98
N ALA A 129 -3.76 7.41 3.21
CA ALA A 129 -4.57 7.67 4.40
C ALA A 129 -4.79 9.18 4.63
N ARG A 130 -3.73 9.99 4.50
CA ARG A 130 -3.85 11.45 4.59
C ARG A 130 -4.79 12.00 3.51
N HIS A 131 -4.75 11.51 2.28
CA HIS A 131 -5.65 12.03 1.24
C HIS A 131 -7.08 11.47 1.28
N GLY A 132 -7.41 10.61 2.25
CA GLY A 132 -8.68 9.88 2.26
C GLY A 132 -8.81 8.86 1.11
N ASP A 133 -7.71 8.53 0.43
CA ASP A 133 -7.67 7.50 -0.62
C ASP A 133 -7.58 6.10 0.00
N LEU A 134 -8.66 5.73 0.67
CA LEU A 134 -8.79 4.44 1.34
C LEU A 134 -8.52 3.24 0.42
N PRO A 135 -8.94 3.25 -0.87
CA PRO A 135 -8.57 2.19 -1.80
C PRO A 135 -7.06 2.01 -2.01
N ALA A 136 -6.27 3.09 -2.07
CA ALA A 136 -4.83 2.99 -2.19
C ALA A 136 -4.17 2.50 -0.88
N LEU A 137 -4.72 2.89 0.28
CA LEU A 137 -4.32 2.35 1.58
C LEU A 137 -4.60 0.83 1.66
N ASP A 138 -5.76 0.37 1.18
CA ASP A 138 -6.11 -1.06 1.13
C ASP A 138 -5.09 -1.86 0.29
N LEU A 139 -4.58 -1.26 -0.80
CA LEU A 139 -3.50 -1.87 -1.57
C LEU A 139 -2.19 -1.96 -0.77
N ALA A 140 -1.78 -0.91 -0.05
CA ALA A 140 -0.59 -0.96 0.80
C ALA A 140 -0.68 -2.10 1.83
N ILE A 141 -1.83 -2.23 2.52
CA ILE A 141 -2.13 -3.30 3.46
C ILE A 141 -2.03 -4.67 2.76
N LYS A 142 -2.69 -4.84 1.60
CA LYS A 142 -2.63 -6.08 0.80
C LYS A 142 -1.19 -6.49 0.45
N PHE A 143 -0.34 -5.53 0.08
CA PHE A 143 1.05 -5.81 -0.29
C PHE A 143 1.95 -6.07 0.92
N PHE A 144 1.74 -5.42 2.07
CA PHE A 144 2.37 -5.85 3.33
C PHE A 144 2.10 -7.33 3.64
N ASN A 145 0.86 -7.76 3.51
CA ASN A 145 0.49 -9.17 3.68
C ASN A 145 1.17 -10.07 2.64
N THR A 146 1.45 -9.56 1.45
CA THR A 146 2.18 -10.29 0.40
C THR A 146 3.64 -10.48 0.78
N TYR A 147 4.30 -9.44 1.28
CA TYR A 147 5.69 -9.48 1.74
C TYR A 147 5.85 -10.41 2.95
N LEU A 148 4.97 -10.30 3.95
CA LEU A 148 4.97 -11.18 5.12
C LEU A 148 4.86 -12.66 4.74
N ARG A 149 3.94 -12.99 3.83
CA ARG A 149 3.78 -14.36 3.35
C ARG A 149 5.04 -14.88 2.68
N ALA A 150 5.64 -14.09 1.78
CA ALA A 150 6.86 -14.48 1.07
C ALA A 150 8.01 -14.73 2.07
N THR A 151 8.17 -13.84 3.04
CA THR A 151 9.26 -13.91 4.03
C THR A 151 9.09 -15.03 5.05
N ILE A 152 7.86 -15.27 5.53
CA ILE A 152 7.56 -16.41 6.42
C ILE A 152 7.75 -17.73 5.66
N ASN A 153 7.31 -17.82 4.40
CA ASN A 153 7.54 -19.00 3.57
C ASN A 153 9.04 -19.25 3.34
N GLY A 154 9.85 -18.19 3.26
CA GLY A 154 11.31 -18.26 3.20
C GLY A 154 12.00 -18.49 4.54
N ASN A 155 11.26 -18.64 5.65
CA ASN A 155 11.78 -18.77 7.02
C ASN A 155 12.77 -17.66 7.43
N ASP A 156 12.65 -16.46 6.86
CA ASP A 156 13.59 -15.37 7.11
C ASP A 156 13.13 -14.49 8.27
N ILE A 157 13.51 -14.90 9.48
CA ILE A 157 13.13 -14.25 10.74
C ILE A 157 13.47 -12.74 10.75
N ARG A 158 14.70 -12.38 10.35
CA ARG A 158 15.15 -10.98 10.42
C ARG A 158 14.36 -10.08 9.49
N THR A 159 14.15 -10.52 8.25
CA THR A 159 13.35 -9.76 7.30
C THR A 159 11.91 -9.68 7.79
N CYS A 160 11.34 -10.77 8.33
CA CYS A 160 9.96 -10.81 8.81
C CYS A 160 9.73 -9.77 9.92
N TYR A 161 10.63 -9.73 10.91
CA TYR A 161 10.62 -8.71 11.97
C TYR A 161 10.62 -7.28 11.41
N ASN A 162 11.47 -6.99 10.41
CA ASN A 162 11.54 -5.66 9.81
C ASN A 162 10.25 -5.28 9.05
N ILE A 163 9.61 -6.23 8.37
CA ILE A 163 8.33 -5.99 7.69
C ILE A 163 7.22 -5.74 8.73
N LEU A 164 7.15 -6.56 9.78
CA LEU A 164 6.18 -6.40 10.86
C LEU A 164 6.32 -5.04 11.53
N HIS A 165 7.55 -4.59 11.78
CA HIS A 165 7.79 -3.27 12.35
C HIS A 165 7.21 -2.14 11.49
N GLN A 166 7.43 -2.16 10.16
CA GLN A 166 6.85 -1.16 9.26
C GLN A 166 5.32 -1.30 9.16
N TYR A 167 4.79 -2.52 9.20
CA TYR A 167 3.36 -2.75 9.13
C TYR A 167 2.64 -2.26 10.40
N ARG A 168 3.27 -2.45 11.57
CA ARG A 168 2.81 -1.86 12.83
C ARG A 168 2.77 -0.34 12.72
N GLN A 169 3.85 0.29 12.27
CA GLN A 169 3.88 1.76 12.11
C GLN A 169 2.75 2.28 11.21
N LEU A 170 2.40 1.57 10.14
CA LEU A 170 1.23 1.92 9.33
C LEU A 170 -0.08 1.79 10.13
N GLY A 171 -0.25 0.70 10.88
CA GLY A 171 -1.44 0.51 11.73
C GLY A 171 -1.57 1.57 12.82
N GLU A 172 -0.45 1.92 13.46
CA GLU A 172 -0.40 2.98 14.45
C GLU A 172 -0.78 4.34 13.83
N PHE A 173 -0.22 4.65 12.67
CA PHE A 173 -0.54 5.88 11.94
C PHE A 173 -2.04 5.97 11.65
N VAL A 174 -2.63 4.90 11.13
CA VAL A 174 -4.06 4.86 10.79
C VAL A 174 -4.95 5.03 12.02
N ILE A 175 -4.57 4.43 13.16
CA ILE A 175 -5.29 4.55 14.44
C ILE A 175 -5.24 6.00 14.96
N GLU A 176 -4.06 6.62 14.92
CA GLU A 176 -3.86 8.00 15.41
C GLU A 176 -4.61 9.06 14.58
N HIS A 177 -5.03 8.72 13.36
CA HIS A 177 -5.73 9.64 12.46
C HIS A 177 -7.23 9.31 12.32
N THR A 178 -7.77 8.46 13.18
CA THR A 178 -9.19 8.04 13.15
C THR A 178 -10.19 9.17 13.30
N ASP A 179 -9.84 10.22 14.05
CA ASP A 179 -10.65 11.43 14.27
C ASP A 179 -10.31 12.60 13.35
N THR A 180 -9.40 12.40 12.39
CA THR A 180 -9.04 13.49 11.48
C THR A 180 -10.19 13.72 10.52
N ASP A 181 -10.79 14.93 10.53
CA ASP A 181 -11.73 15.33 9.49
C ASP A 181 -10.99 15.16 8.15
N PRO A 182 -11.55 14.41 7.17
CA PRO A 182 -10.96 14.31 5.84
C PRO A 182 -10.63 15.67 5.20
N ASN A 183 -11.32 16.74 5.61
CA ASN A 183 -11.07 18.11 5.18
C ASN A 183 -9.82 18.74 5.82
N ASP A 184 -9.41 18.33 7.03
CA ASP A 184 -8.21 18.84 7.73
C ASP A 184 -6.91 18.26 7.15
N LEU A 185 -7.02 17.25 6.28
CA LEU A 185 -5.91 16.67 5.55
C LEU A 185 -5.66 17.34 4.19
N ILE A 186 -6.52 18.30 3.81
CA ILE A 186 -6.35 19.14 2.62
C ILE A 186 -5.52 20.36 3.01
N LEU A 187 -4.21 20.32 2.75
CA LEU A 187 -3.38 21.52 2.81
C LEU A 187 -3.77 22.49 1.67
N ASP A 188 -4.31 23.65 2.07
CA ASP A 188 -4.65 24.88 1.35
C ASP A 188 -5.67 24.80 0.19
N GLN A 189 -6.90 25.27 0.46
CA GLN A 189 -7.98 25.53 -0.51
C GLN A 189 -7.68 26.70 -1.47
N PRO A 190 -8.50 26.83 -2.56
CA PRO A 190 -9.53 27.87 -2.48
C PRO A 190 -10.95 27.46 -2.95
N VAL A 191 -11.92 27.73 -2.05
CA VAL A 191 -13.27 28.34 -2.21
C VAL A 191 -14.39 27.61 -3.00
N SER A 192 -15.36 27.09 -2.22
CA SER A 192 -16.84 27.15 -2.34
C SER A 192 -17.59 26.75 -3.63
N MET A 193 -18.54 25.81 -3.53
CA MET A 193 -19.99 26.09 -3.57
C MET A 193 -20.86 24.83 -3.40
N THR A 194 -21.77 24.92 -2.41
CA THR A 194 -23.07 24.22 -2.23
C THR A 194 -23.40 22.99 -3.08
N SER A 195 -23.64 21.84 -2.43
CA SER A 195 -24.76 20.97 -2.81
C SER A 195 -25.21 20.04 -1.68
N THR A 196 -26.50 20.13 -1.36
CA THR A 196 -27.25 19.35 -0.40
C THR A 196 -27.44 17.92 -0.90
N LEU A 197 -27.11 16.89 -0.12
CA LEU A 197 -27.64 15.54 -0.34
C LEU A 197 -27.74 14.72 0.96
N THR A 198 -28.88 14.06 1.05
CA THR A 198 -29.53 13.42 2.20
C THR A 198 -28.86 12.14 2.68
N VAL A 199 -28.72 12.02 4.00
CA VAL A 199 -28.30 10.82 4.74
C VAL A 199 -29.45 9.80 4.81
N SER A 200 -29.19 8.53 4.46
CA SER A 200 -30.09 7.41 4.76
C SER A 200 -29.47 6.49 5.81
N VAL A 201 -30.20 6.26 6.90
CA VAL A 201 -29.77 5.51 8.10
C VAL A 201 -30.13 4.02 8.02
N GLY A 202 -29.21 3.15 8.45
CA GLY A 202 -29.43 1.79 9.00
C GLY A 202 -28.19 0.88 8.84
N ALA A 203 -27.56 0.25 9.84
CA ALA A 203 -28.00 -0.19 11.17
C ALA A 203 -26.82 -0.31 12.19
N PRO A 204 -27.08 -0.47 13.51
CA PRO A 204 -26.10 -0.19 14.58
C PRO A 204 -25.42 -1.42 15.22
N ALA A 205 -24.09 -1.37 15.33
CA ALA A 205 -23.28 -1.66 16.51
C ALA A 205 -21.82 -1.24 16.21
N GLY A 206 -21.50 0.01 16.58
CA GLY A 206 -20.16 0.60 16.50
C GLY A 206 -19.83 1.17 15.13
N ASP A 207 -20.07 2.47 14.97
CA ASP A 207 -19.64 3.31 13.85
C ASP A 207 -18.12 3.49 13.90
N LEU A 208 -17.36 2.41 13.69
CA LEU A 208 -15.89 2.45 13.66
C LEU A 208 -15.48 3.25 12.42
N SER A 209 -14.66 4.28 12.59
CA SER A 209 -14.27 5.14 11.47
C SER A 209 -13.62 4.32 10.35
N GLU A 210 -13.70 4.78 9.09
CA GLU A 210 -13.16 4.02 7.96
C GLU A 210 -11.66 3.73 8.10
N LEU A 211 -10.90 4.62 8.74
CA LEU A 211 -9.49 4.39 9.10
C LEU A 211 -9.38 3.39 10.25
N GLU A 212 -10.19 3.50 11.28
CA GLU A 212 -10.20 2.55 12.41
C GLU A 212 -10.41 1.11 11.93
N ARG A 213 -11.31 0.92 10.95
CA ARG A 213 -11.55 -0.37 10.30
C ARG A 213 -10.27 -0.99 9.73
N ARG A 214 -9.39 -0.18 9.14
CA ARG A 214 -8.11 -0.62 8.57
C ARG A 214 -7.06 -0.87 9.63
N GLY A 215 -7.04 -0.08 10.71
CA GLY A 215 -6.25 -0.39 11.90
C GLY A 215 -6.59 -1.77 12.47
N LEU A 216 -7.89 -2.07 12.59
CA LEU A 216 -8.39 -3.38 13.02
C LEU A 216 -8.02 -4.49 12.01
N GLU A 217 -8.09 -4.22 10.72
CA GLU A 217 -7.71 -5.17 9.67
C GLU A 217 -6.21 -5.54 9.76
N ILE A 218 -5.34 -4.55 9.97
CA ILE A 218 -3.90 -4.77 10.17
C ILE A 218 -3.66 -5.68 11.38
N ALA A 219 -4.31 -5.40 12.51
CA ALA A 219 -4.20 -6.23 13.72
C ALA A 219 -4.70 -7.67 13.49
N ARG A 220 -5.80 -7.85 12.73
CA ARG A 220 -6.32 -9.18 12.35
C ARG A 220 -5.32 -9.95 11.48
N TYR A 221 -4.71 -9.30 10.51
CA TYR A 221 -3.68 -9.91 9.68
C TYR A 221 -2.43 -10.29 10.47
N MET A 222 -1.97 -9.42 11.37
CA MET A 222 -0.87 -9.74 12.27
C MET A 222 -1.19 -10.99 13.09
N ARG A 223 -2.35 -11.05 13.75
CA ARG A 223 -2.80 -12.25 14.48
C ARG A 223 -2.83 -13.50 13.60
N TYR A 224 -3.33 -13.39 12.36
CA TYR A 224 -3.32 -14.50 11.41
C TYR A 224 -1.89 -15.01 11.15
N TYR A 225 -0.94 -14.11 10.85
CA TYR A 225 0.45 -14.47 10.61
C TYR A 225 1.17 -14.97 11.85
N SER A 226 0.75 -14.59 13.06
CA SER A 226 1.22 -15.19 14.32
C SER A 226 0.96 -16.69 14.34
N GLY A 227 -0.23 -17.13 13.93
CA GLY A 227 -0.56 -18.56 13.86
C GLY A 227 0.26 -19.30 12.82
N ILE A 228 0.49 -18.68 11.66
CA ILE A 228 1.33 -19.26 10.60
C ILE A 228 2.80 -19.36 11.04
N ALA A 229 3.33 -18.33 11.70
CA ALA A 229 4.69 -18.30 12.22
C ALA A 229 4.90 -19.36 13.31
N PHE A 230 3.94 -19.49 14.24
CA PHE A 230 3.96 -20.51 15.28
C PHE A 230 3.96 -21.92 14.69
N GLY A 231 3.07 -22.21 13.73
CA GLY A 231 3.03 -23.50 13.04
C GLY A 231 4.31 -23.84 12.25
N ARG A 232 5.15 -22.84 11.96
CA ARG A 232 6.47 -22.99 11.32
C ARG A 232 7.65 -22.99 12.30
N GLY A 233 7.40 -22.95 13.61
CA GLY A 233 8.45 -22.91 14.63
C GLY A 233 9.18 -21.55 14.73
N MET A 234 8.65 -20.49 14.10
CA MET A 234 9.20 -19.13 14.20
C MET A 234 8.69 -18.43 15.47
N VAL A 235 9.00 -18.99 16.65
CA VAL A 235 8.47 -18.54 17.95
C VAL A 235 8.76 -17.06 18.21
N PHE A 236 9.98 -16.61 17.92
CA PHE A 236 10.34 -15.19 18.05
C PHE A 236 9.40 -14.25 17.27
N ILE A 237 8.98 -14.63 16.05
CA ILE A 237 8.04 -13.83 15.26
C ILE A 237 6.65 -13.80 15.89
N THR A 238 6.25 -14.89 16.55
CA THR A 238 4.99 -14.96 17.29
C THR A 238 4.99 -13.95 18.45
N GLU A 239 6.10 -13.87 19.19
CA GLU A 239 6.29 -12.91 20.29
C GLU A 239 6.30 -11.46 19.80
N VAL A 240 7.00 -11.17 18.70
CA VAL A 240 7.02 -9.86 18.05
C VAL A 240 5.60 -9.43 17.68
N ILE A 241 4.83 -10.31 17.04
CA ILE A 241 3.45 -10.01 16.65
C ILE A 241 2.58 -9.75 17.88
N ALA A 242 2.71 -10.55 18.94
CA ALA A 242 1.95 -10.35 20.17
C ALA A 242 2.23 -8.96 20.79
N HIS A 243 3.50 -8.55 20.84
CA HIS A 243 3.91 -7.23 21.28
C HIS A 243 3.35 -6.11 20.36
N ASP A 244 3.45 -6.29 19.05
CA ASP A 244 3.01 -5.30 18.06
C ASP A 244 1.48 -5.09 18.09
N VAL A 245 0.71 -6.17 18.20
CA VAL A 245 -0.75 -6.10 18.40
C VAL A 245 -1.09 -5.42 19.73
N GLY A 246 -0.35 -5.72 20.81
CA GLY A 246 -0.51 -5.02 22.09
C GLY A 246 -0.26 -3.50 21.97
N SER A 247 0.75 -3.11 21.18
CA SER A 247 1.04 -1.70 20.91
C SER A 247 -0.09 -1.01 20.13
N LEU A 248 -0.67 -1.68 19.13
CA LEU A 248 -1.83 -1.17 18.39
C LEU A 248 -3.05 -0.99 19.31
N CYS A 249 -3.34 -1.97 20.17
CA CYS A 249 -4.44 -1.87 21.14
C CYS A 249 -4.24 -0.72 22.14
N ALA A 250 -3.01 -0.53 22.64
CA ALA A 250 -2.71 0.58 23.55
C ALA A 250 -2.93 1.94 22.87
N LYS A 251 -2.50 2.09 21.61
CA LYS A 251 -2.73 3.32 20.84
C LYS A 251 -4.21 3.59 20.57
N ALA A 252 -4.99 2.58 20.23
CA ALA A 252 -6.43 2.73 20.03
C ALA A 252 -7.11 3.26 21.30
N PHE A 253 -6.80 2.66 22.46
CA PHE A 253 -7.36 3.09 23.74
C PHE A 253 -7.00 4.53 24.13
N HIS A 254 -5.83 5.03 23.72
CA HIS A 254 -5.41 6.40 23.97
C HIS A 254 -6.00 7.43 23.00
N THR A 255 -6.55 6.99 21.87
CA THR A 255 -7.19 7.90 20.91
C THR A 255 -8.63 8.23 21.34
N ASP A 256 -9.28 7.32 22.09
CA ASP A 256 -10.64 7.50 22.63
C ASP A 256 -10.75 8.48 23.84
N THR A 257 -9.67 9.15 24.25
CA THR A 257 -9.63 10.08 25.41
C THR A 257 -9.26 11.51 25.01
#